data_AF-A0A0D0APY8-F1
#
_entry.id   AF-A0A0D0APY8-F1
#
_cell.length_a   1.000
_cell.length_b   1.000
_cell.length_c   1.000
_cell.angle_alpha   90.00
_cell.angle_beta   90.00
_cell.angle_gamma   90.00
#
_symmetry.space_group_name_H-M   'P 1'
#
loop_
_entity.id
_entity.type
_entity.pdbx_description
1 polymer ?
#
loop_
_entity_poly.entity_id
_entity_poly.type
_entity_poly.pdbx_seq_one_letter_code
_entity_poly.pdbx_strand_id
1 'polypeptide(L)'
;MLRAIPRINRYWSLPPSALNFNGISYTTISQRHYSSAGQPITDPVDSLSQSISVSSPGSIPLAHPKDPRSGHGYSDLNPPPPSSFPPPEDASSLPTTLSGPPARAYQPDPQQSYAAPPFHTHAFVSALEKSFPTPTARSLMRATRALLVDRIGRVRREGLTVKDLDNQAYLFRAALSELRAEQTARSRNENATIRSATAALRREVDRLDVKMKEDLGTLKHEIQMELDTRKNESKAQLKQQTIAIEEVLNKAIITLSDLRANMEEVKWNNMRQAVAALGAFVLLIVIGMELYTFSKPKPPPPPPPAVLKERLPPPDSEAVSQVS
;
A
#
# COMPACT_ATOMS: atom_id res chain seq x y z
N MET A 1 51.17 -27.74 -44.40
CA MET A 1 51.81 -28.58 -43.37
C MET A 1 52.49 -27.62 -42.37
N LEU A 2 51.80 -27.15 -41.34
CA LEU A 2 51.62 -27.68 -39.97
C LEU A 2 52.86 -27.63 -39.05
N ARG A 3 52.59 -27.12 -37.83
CA ARG A 3 53.35 -27.09 -36.55
C ARG A 3 54.35 -25.95 -36.34
N ALA A 4 54.47 -25.34 -35.16
CA ALA A 4 53.67 -25.33 -33.92
C ALA A 4 54.24 -24.24 -32.99
N ILE A 5 53.38 -23.52 -32.27
CA ILE A 5 53.73 -22.70 -31.10
C ILE A 5 53.12 -23.40 -29.87
N PRO A 6 53.87 -23.62 -28.76
CA PRO A 6 53.26 -24.06 -27.52
C PRO A 6 52.78 -22.90 -26.65
N ARG A 7 51.53 -23.06 -26.19
CA ARG A 7 50.73 -22.31 -25.22
C ARG A 7 51.26 -22.47 -23.80
N ILE A 8 50.96 -21.50 -22.91
CA ILE A 8 50.32 -21.77 -21.60
C ILE A 8 49.43 -20.57 -21.23
N ASN A 9 48.11 -20.71 -21.45
CA ASN A 9 47.07 -19.91 -20.80
C ASN A 9 46.12 -20.92 -20.16
N ARG A 10 46.02 -20.96 -18.82
CA ARG A 10 45.11 -21.87 -18.10
C ARG A 10 43.88 -21.08 -17.63
N TYR A 11 42.81 -21.19 -18.40
CA TYR A 11 41.45 -21.01 -17.91
C TYR A 11 41.02 -22.32 -17.24
N TRP A 12 40.45 -22.24 -16.04
CA TRP A 12 39.71 -23.34 -15.44
C TRP A 12 38.22 -22.99 -15.51
N SER A 13 37.52 -23.71 -16.39
CA SER A 13 36.07 -23.71 -16.53
C SER A 13 35.48 -24.88 -15.72
N LEU A 14 34.33 -24.64 -15.08
CA LEU A 14 33.48 -25.60 -14.37
C LEU A 14 33.00 -26.76 -15.30
N PRO A 15 32.27 -27.80 -14.81
CA PRO A 15 30.79 -27.71 -14.66
C PRO A 15 30.20 -28.70 -13.58
N PRO A 16 28.91 -29.15 -13.59
CA PRO A 16 27.97 -28.96 -12.46
C PRO A 16 27.31 -30.27 -11.95
N SER A 17 26.44 -30.18 -10.92
CA SER A 17 25.22 -31.00 -10.63
C SER A 17 24.95 -30.93 -9.12
N ALA A 18 23.99 -30.15 -8.62
CA ALA A 18 22.55 -30.46 -8.52
C ALA A 18 22.25 -31.71 -7.67
N LEU A 19 21.89 -31.51 -6.39
CA LEU A 19 20.86 -32.30 -5.71
C LEU A 19 20.20 -31.44 -4.61
N ASN A 20 18.88 -31.49 -4.62
CA ASN A 20 17.91 -30.72 -3.86
C ASN A 20 17.55 -31.51 -2.59
N PHE A 21 17.51 -30.88 -1.41
CA PHE A 21 16.67 -31.37 -0.30
C PHE A 21 16.37 -30.28 0.73
N ASN A 22 15.08 -30.17 1.06
CA ASN A 22 14.48 -29.32 2.08
C ASN A 22 15.13 -29.48 3.47
N GLY A 23 15.26 -28.36 4.18
CA GLY A 23 15.67 -28.34 5.59
C GLY A 23 15.35 -27.00 6.23
N ILE A 24 14.08 -26.82 6.62
CA ILE A 24 13.60 -25.72 7.46
C ILE A 24 14.37 -25.78 8.79
N SER A 25 15.11 -24.72 9.12
CA SER A 25 15.72 -24.54 10.45
C SER A 25 15.42 -23.12 10.93
N TYR A 26 14.47 -23.04 11.85
CA TYR A 26 14.12 -21.88 12.67
C TYR A 26 15.32 -21.46 13.52
N THR A 27 15.76 -20.21 13.42
CA THR A 27 16.74 -19.64 14.36
C THR A 27 16.01 -18.85 15.44
N THR A 28 16.32 -19.25 16.67
CA THR A 28 15.74 -18.83 17.95
C THR A 28 15.87 -17.34 18.24
N ILE A 29 14.72 -16.75 18.55
CA ILE A 29 14.52 -15.44 19.18
C ILE A 29 15.04 -15.49 20.62
N SER A 30 15.95 -14.57 20.97
CA SER A 30 16.38 -14.33 22.35
C SER A 30 15.57 -13.15 22.92
N GLN A 31 14.45 -13.44 23.58
CA GLN A 31 13.62 -12.45 24.28
C GLN A 31 14.07 -12.33 25.74
N ARG A 32 14.46 -11.12 26.16
CA ARG A 32 14.64 -10.78 27.57
C ARG A 32 13.27 -10.69 28.25
N HIS A 33 13.14 -11.42 29.35
CA HIS A 33 12.07 -11.30 30.33
C HIS A 33 12.12 -9.94 31.04
N TYR A 34 10.99 -9.24 31.09
CA TYR A 34 10.61 -8.41 32.23
C TYR A 34 9.18 -8.78 32.63
N SER A 35 9.04 -9.25 33.86
CA SER A 35 7.79 -9.55 34.54
C SER A 35 7.13 -8.26 35.01
N SER A 36 5.81 -8.11 34.85
CA SER A 36 4.99 -7.42 35.84
C SER A 36 3.52 -7.86 35.74
N ALA A 37 2.94 -8.06 36.92
CA ALA A 37 1.66 -8.70 37.20
C ALA A 37 0.44 -7.86 36.79
N GLY A 38 -0.71 -8.51 36.66
CA GLY A 38 -1.93 -7.94 36.12
C GLY A 38 -2.94 -7.36 37.11
N GLN A 39 -4.05 -6.92 36.49
CA GLN A 39 -5.42 -6.65 36.97
C GLN A 39 -5.67 -5.29 37.66
N PRO A 40 -6.93 -4.79 37.70
CA PRO A 40 -7.94 -4.67 36.64
C PRO A 40 -8.63 -3.28 36.64
N ILE A 41 -9.59 -3.11 35.71
CA ILE A 41 -10.45 -1.92 35.48
C ILE A 41 -11.41 -1.65 36.65
N THR A 42 -11.49 -0.40 37.11
CA THR A 42 -12.67 0.23 37.77
C THR A 42 -12.61 1.77 37.66
N ASP A 43 -13.63 2.39 37.08
CA ASP A 43 -14.12 3.76 37.42
C ASP A 43 -15.09 3.62 38.62
N PRO A 44 -15.45 4.65 39.45
CA PRO A 44 -15.90 6.00 39.01
C PRO A 44 -15.81 7.22 40.00
N VAL A 45 -16.37 8.36 39.54
CA VAL A 45 -17.01 9.56 40.17
C VAL A 45 -16.27 10.69 40.92
N ASP A 46 -16.53 11.91 40.40
CA ASP A 46 -16.87 13.22 41.00
C ASP A 46 -15.93 13.99 41.95
N SER A 47 -15.54 15.21 41.54
CA SER A 47 -16.12 16.48 42.06
C SER A 47 -15.45 17.76 41.52
N LEU A 48 -16.28 18.59 40.86
CA LEU A 48 -16.35 20.06 40.82
C LEU A 48 -15.08 20.95 40.83
N SER A 49 -14.94 21.80 39.80
CA SER A 49 -15.05 23.28 39.92
C SER A 49 -15.15 23.97 38.55
N GLN A 50 -16.20 24.78 38.42
CA GLN A 50 -16.59 25.74 37.37
C GLN A 50 -15.45 26.66 36.88
N SER A 51 -15.42 27.12 35.63
CA SER A 51 -16.35 28.14 35.14
C SER A 51 -16.59 28.14 33.61
N ILE A 52 -17.85 28.46 33.30
CA ILE A 52 -18.48 28.61 31.99
C ILE A 52 -18.46 30.08 31.60
N SER A 53 -18.32 30.39 30.31
CA SER A 53 -19.15 31.41 29.64
C SER A 53 -19.18 31.18 28.13
N VAL A 54 -20.42 31.14 27.61
CA VAL A 54 -20.90 30.73 26.30
C VAL A 54 -21.33 31.96 25.50
N SER A 55 -21.17 31.94 24.18
CA SER A 55 -22.19 32.46 23.26
C SER A 55 -22.03 31.93 21.81
N SER A 56 -23.09 31.24 21.38
CA SER A 56 -23.45 30.73 20.04
C SER A 56 -23.93 31.85 19.08
N PRO A 57 -24.54 31.60 17.90
CA PRO A 57 -24.21 30.69 16.79
C PRO A 57 -24.38 31.35 15.38
N GLY A 58 -23.92 30.67 14.32
CA GLY A 58 -24.63 30.58 13.03
C GLY A 58 -24.42 31.67 11.96
N SER A 59 -23.92 31.27 10.79
CA SER A 59 -24.57 31.51 9.47
C SER A 59 -23.73 30.94 8.31
N ILE A 60 -24.38 30.16 7.45
CA ILE A 60 -23.94 29.73 6.11
C ILE A 60 -24.62 30.69 5.12
N PRO A 61 -23.96 31.13 4.04
CA PRO A 61 -24.44 30.78 2.68
C PRO A 61 -23.24 30.54 1.71
N LEU A 62 -23.18 29.48 0.90
CA LEU A 62 -24.02 29.07 -0.25
C LEU A 62 -23.88 29.96 -1.52
N ALA A 63 -23.17 29.39 -2.51
CA ALA A 63 -23.30 29.49 -3.98
C ALA A 63 -22.87 30.74 -4.80
N HIS A 64 -21.84 30.54 -5.66
CA HIS A 64 -21.78 30.64 -7.16
C HIS A 64 -22.30 31.91 -7.90
N PRO A 65 -22.20 32.07 -9.25
CA PRO A 65 -21.08 32.03 -10.23
C PRO A 65 -21.01 33.31 -11.15
N LYS A 66 -19.86 33.57 -11.82
CA LYS A 66 -19.68 34.24 -13.16
C LYS A 66 -20.22 35.68 -13.34
N ASP A 67 -19.43 36.74 -13.59
CA ASP A 67 -18.76 37.24 -14.83
C ASP A 67 -18.40 38.76 -14.58
N PRO A 68 -17.97 39.63 -15.52
CA PRO A 68 -16.65 39.80 -16.11
C PRO A 68 -16.03 41.25 -15.97
N ARG A 69 -14.74 41.37 -16.33
CA ARG A 69 -14.08 42.54 -16.97
C ARG A 69 -13.91 43.91 -16.26
N SER A 70 -12.62 44.33 -16.25
CA SER A 70 -12.07 45.66 -16.58
C SER A 70 -11.58 46.56 -15.42
N GLY A 71 -10.32 47.00 -15.51
CA GLY A 71 -9.93 48.33 -15.05
C GLY A 71 -8.59 48.47 -14.31
N HIS A 72 -7.51 48.68 -15.08
CA HIS A 72 -6.32 49.50 -14.80
C HIS A 72 -5.53 49.39 -13.47
N GLY A 73 -4.24 49.11 -13.62
CA GLY A 73 -3.18 49.49 -12.68
C GLY A 73 -1.81 49.22 -13.30
N TYR A 74 -1.12 50.29 -13.67
CA TYR A 74 0.23 50.30 -14.23
C TYR A 74 1.27 49.82 -13.21
N SER A 75 2.41 49.39 -13.76
CA SER A 75 3.76 49.43 -13.18
C SER A 75 4.39 48.12 -12.66
N ASP A 76 5.64 47.95 -13.09
CA ASP A 76 6.73 47.15 -12.54
C ASP A 76 6.83 45.66 -12.89
N LEU A 77 7.37 45.46 -14.09
CA LEU A 77 8.36 44.41 -14.35
C LEU A 77 9.57 44.59 -13.42
N ASN A 78 9.62 43.87 -12.30
CA ASN A 78 10.90 43.55 -11.67
C ASN A 78 10.84 42.21 -10.89
N PRO A 79 11.62 41.19 -11.28
CA PRO A 79 11.77 39.96 -10.49
C PRO A 79 12.64 40.22 -9.23
N PRO A 80 12.46 39.44 -8.15
CA PRO A 80 13.26 39.60 -6.93
C PRO A 80 14.74 39.26 -7.17
N PRO A 81 15.68 39.89 -6.44
CA PRO A 81 17.11 39.65 -6.64
C PRO A 81 17.48 38.20 -6.28
N PRO A 82 18.26 37.48 -7.11
CA PRO A 82 18.84 36.23 -6.70
C PRO A 82 19.89 36.48 -5.61
N SER A 83 19.72 35.83 -4.47
CA SER A 83 20.76 35.73 -3.45
C SER A 83 22.04 35.20 -4.09
N SER A 84 23.11 35.95 -3.90
CA SER A 84 24.47 35.71 -4.35
C SER A 84 24.96 34.29 -4.01
N PHE A 85 25.01 33.43 -5.02
CA PHE A 85 25.90 32.28 -5.06
C PHE A 85 27.24 32.73 -5.67
N PRO A 86 28.40 32.45 -5.06
CA PRO A 86 29.67 32.63 -5.74
C PRO A 86 29.87 31.51 -6.80
N PRO A 87 30.56 31.81 -7.92
CA PRO A 87 30.73 30.88 -9.04
C PRO A 87 31.75 29.75 -8.74
N PRO A 88 31.69 28.62 -9.49
CA PRO A 88 32.70 27.57 -9.42
C PRO A 88 33.90 27.96 -10.30
N GLU A 89 34.97 28.42 -9.67
CA GLU A 89 36.28 28.56 -10.34
C GLU A 89 37.03 27.23 -10.26
N ASP A 90 36.97 26.47 -11.36
CA ASP A 90 38.03 25.52 -11.72
C ASP A 90 39.26 26.33 -12.17
N ALA A 91 40.27 26.42 -11.31
CA ALA A 91 41.67 26.38 -11.70
C ALA A 91 42.59 26.36 -10.48
N SER A 92 43.36 25.27 -10.39
CA SER A 92 44.68 25.26 -9.77
C SER A 92 44.76 25.52 -8.25
N SER A 93 44.33 24.53 -7.47
CA SER A 93 45.15 24.14 -6.31
C SER A 93 44.95 22.67 -5.99
N LEU A 94 45.88 21.85 -6.49
CA LEU A 94 46.14 20.54 -5.90
C LEU A 94 46.55 20.77 -4.44
N PRO A 95 45.88 20.22 -3.41
CA PRO A 95 46.55 19.99 -2.15
C PRO A 95 47.32 18.67 -2.29
N THR A 96 48.39 18.67 -3.08
CA THR A 96 49.47 17.68 -2.92
C THR A 96 50.27 18.08 -1.68
N THR A 97 49.64 18.10 -0.51
CA THR A 97 50.30 18.33 0.78
C THR A 97 49.56 17.61 1.90
N LEU A 98 49.17 16.35 1.69
CA LEU A 98 49.07 15.42 2.82
C LEU A 98 50.39 14.67 2.97
N SER A 99 51.47 15.46 3.05
CA SER A 99 52.74 14.98 3.56
C SER A 99 52.53 14.63 5.02
N GLY A 100 53.01 13.44 5.40
CA GLY A 100 53.13 13.04 6.79
C GLY A 100 53.82 14.13 7.64
N PRO A 101 53.78 13.99 8.98
CA PRO A 101 54.31 15.01 9.89
C PRO A 101 55.70 15.44 9.43
N PRO A 102 56.05 16.75 9.48
CA PRO A 102 57.26 17.26 8.89
C PRO A 102 58.41 16.39 9.38
N ALA A 103 59.08 15.73 8.44
CA ALA A 103 60.32 15.05 8.71
C ALA A 103 61.27 16.14 9.21
N ARG A 104 61.35 16.28 10.53
CA ARG A 104 62.39 17.06 11.18
C ARG A 104 63.67 16.38 10.73
N ALA A 105 64.34 16.97 9.73
CA ALA A 105 65.65 16.52 9.30
C ALA A 105 66.54 16.60 10.54
N TYR A 106 66.74 15.46 11.19
CA TYR A 106 67.63 15.35 12.32
C TYR A 106 69.01 15.50 11.72
N GLN A 107 69.57 16.69 11.87
CA GLN A 107 70.92 17.00 11.45
C GLN A 107 71.83 16.08 12.28
N PRO A 108 72.57 15.14 11.67
CA PRO A 108 73.44 14.26 12.43
C PRO A 108 74.55 15.13 12.99
N ASP A 109 74.59 15.27 14.32
CA ASP A 109 75.65 16.01 15.00
C ASP A 109 77.01 15.37 14.66
N PRO A 110 77.93 16.05 13.95
CA PRO A 110 79.21 15.50 13.54
C PRO A 110 80.26 15.63 14.66
N GLN A 111 79.89 15.27 15.89
CA GLN A 111 80.76 15.35 17.06
C GLN A 111 80.87 13.99 17.75
N GLN A 112 81.20 12.93 17.00
CA GLN A 112 81.95 11.81 17.59
C GLN A 112 83.43 12.19 17.64
N SER A 113 83.71 13.28 18.35
CA SER A 113 85.03 13.77 18.69
C SER A 113 85.64 12.77 19.67
N TYR A 114 86.52 11.90 19.16
CA TYR A 114 87.52 11.11 19.87
C TYR A 114 87.25 10.93 21.37
N ALA A 115 86.40 9.96 21.71
CA ALA A 115 86.29 9.49 23.08
C ALA A 115 87.69 9.08 23.56
N ALA A 116 88.16 9.71 24.64
CA ALA A 116 89.43 9.37 25.27
C ALA A 116 89.55 7.84 25.43
N PRO A 117 90.76 7.26 25.30
CA PRO A 117 90.92 5.81 25.41
C PRO A 117 90.23 5.30 26.69
N PRO A 118 89.30 4.33 26.60
CA PRO A 118 88.48 3.92 27.74
C PRO A 118 89.27 3.27 28.88
N PHE A 119 90.59 3.10 28.70
CA PHE A 119 91.49 2.53 29.68
C PHE A 119 92.82 3.29 29.74
N HIS A 120 93.04 3.99 30.85
CA HIS A 120 94.29 4.69 31.13
C HIS A 120 95.37 3.71 31.62
N THR A 121 96.17 3.22 30.66
CA THR A 121 97.22 2.23 30.89
C THR A 121 98.30 2.73 31.87
N HIS A 122 98.70 4.00 31.79
CA HIS A 122 99.75 4.56 32.63
C HIS A 122 99.33 4.64 34.10
N ALA A 123 98.14 5.20 34.37
CA ALA A 123 97.62 5.31 35.73
C ALA A 123 97.43 3.93 36.40
N PHE A 124 96.99 2.93 35.63
CA PHE A 124 96.83 1.57 36.11
C PHE A 124 98.17 0.92 36.48
N VAL A 125 99.19 1.08 35.64
CA VAL A 125 100.54 0.54 35.93
C VAL A 125 101.18 1.26 37.12
N SER A 126 101.09 2.60 37.19
CA SER A 126 101.63 3.38 38.33
C SER A 126 100.97 3.03 39.67
N ALA A 127 99.70 2.61 39.66
CA ALA A 127 99.04 2.12 40.87
C ALA A 127 99.51 0.71 41.27
N LEU A 128 99.78 -0.17 40.29
CA LEU A 128 100.25 -1.53 40.53
C LEU A 128 101.73 -1.61 40.92
N GLU A 129 102.56 -0.69 40.43
CA GLU A 129 104.00 -0.62 40.78
C GLU A 129 104.24 -0.29 42.26
N LYS A 130 103.23 0.20 42.99
CA LYS A 130 103.30 0.41 44.45
C LYS A 130 103.18 -0.89 45.25
N SER A 131 102.59 -1.93 44.69
CA SER A 131 102.28 -3.19 45.39
C SER A 131 102.89 -4.44 44.75
N PHE A 132 103.30 -4.36 43.49
CA PHE A 132 103.87 -5.48 42.74
C PHE A 132 105.14 -5.08 41.98
N PRO A 133 106.06 -6.02 41.72
CA PRO A 133 107.19 -5.80 40.83
C PRO A 133 106.72 -5.35 39.43
N THR A 134 107.45 -4.41 38.84
CA THR A 134 107.21 -3.84 37.51
C THR A 134 106.88 -4.87 36.40
N PRO A 135 107.55 -6.04 36.27
CA PRO A 135 107.19 -7.02 35.24
C PRO A 135 105.79 -7.62 35.44
N THR A 136 105.38 -7.87 36.69
CA THR A 136 104.06 -8.41 37.03
C THR A 136 102.97 -7.38 36.79
N ALA A 137 103.20 -6.12 37.18
CA ALA A 137 102.28 -5.01 36.92
C ALA A 137 102.02 -4.81 35.41
N ARG A 138 103.07 -4.90 34.57
CA ARG A 138 102.94 -4.82 33.11
C ARG A 138 102.21 -6.01 32.50
N SER A 139 102.42 -7.22 33.02
CA SER A 139 101.71 -8.42 32.57
C SER A 139 100.21 -8.32 32.89
N LEU A 140 99.86 -7.91 34.11
CA LEU A 140 98.48 -7.74 34.54
C LEU A 140 97.76 -6.67 33.71
N MET A 141 98.43 -5.55 33.41
CA MET A 141 97.90 -4.52 32.51
C MET A 141 97.60 -5.05 31.11
N ARG A 142 98.49 -5.85 30.52
CA ARG A 142 98.25 -6.44 29.20
C ARG A 142 97.07 -7.39 29.22
N ALA A 143 96.95 -8.20 30.27
CA ALA A 143 95.81 -9.12 30.44
C ALA A 143 94.48 -8.38 30.61
N THR A 144 94.43 -7.34 31.45
CA THR A 144 93.21 -6.55 31.66
C THR A 144 92.83 -5.76 30.41
N ARG A 145 93.80 -5.18 29.70
CA ARG A 145 93.58 -4.52 28.41
C ARG A 145 93.01 -5.49 27.37
N ALA A 146 93.55 -6.71 27.28
CA ALA A 146 93.05 -7.73 26.36
C ALA A 146 91.61 -8.12 26.66
N LEU A 147 91.27 -8.33 27.93
CA LEU A 147 89.90 -8.65 28.36
C LEU A 147 88.93 -7.50 28.09
N LEU A 148 89.35 -6.25 28.33
CA LEU A 148 88.52 -5.07 28.04
C LEU A 148 88.25 -4.93 26.54
N VAL A 149 89.26 -5.15 25.69
CA VAL A 149 89.11 -5.10 24.24
C VAL A 149 88.18 -6.19 23.74
N ASP A 150 88.27 -7.42 24.28
CA ASP A 150 87.34 -8.50 23.92
C ASP A 150 85.89 -8.18 24.32
N ARG A 151 85.68 -7.71 25.56
CA ARG A 151 84.33 -7.37 26.06
C ARG A 151 83.73 -6.17 25.35
N ILE A 152 84.48 -5.09 25.13
CA ILE A 152 84.02 -3.93 24.37
C ILE A 152 83.76 -4.33 22.91
N GLY A 153 84.61 -5.19 22.33
CA GLY A 153 84.41 -5.74 20.99
C GLY A 153 83.12 -6.54 20.88
N ARG A 154 82.78 -7.34 21.90
CA ARG A 154 81.51 -8.07 21.98
C ARG A 154 80.32 -7.13 22.12
N VAL A 155 80.36 -6.19 23.06
CA VAL A 155 79.30 -5.19 23.28
C VAL A 155 79.08 -4.32 22.03
N ARG A 156 80.12 -4.01 21.26
CA ARG A 156 79.96 -3.26 20.01
C ARG A 156 79.34 -4.08 18.87
N ARG A 157 79.52 -5.41 18.89
CA ARG A 157 78.90 -6.32 17.90
C ARG A 157 77.46 -6.67 18.25
N GLU A 158 77.17 -6.88 19.53
CA GLU A 158 75.85 -7.29 20.03
C GLU A 158 74.98 -6.09 20.45
N GLY A 159 75.59 -4.96 20.77
CA GLY A 159 74.91 -3.75 21.22
C GLY A 159 74.36 -2.96 20.05
N LEU A 160 73.11 -2.53 20.20
CA LEU A 160 72.45 -1.66 19.25
C LEU A 160 73.06 -0.26 19.34
N THR A 161 73.49 0.29 18.21
CA THR A 161 73.95 1.68 18.18
C THR A 161 72.76 2.63 18.23
N VAL A 162 72.93 3.80 18.86
CA VAL A 162 71.88 4.85 18.89
C VAL A 162 71.38 5.17 17.49
N LYS A 163 72.27 5.18 16.49
CA LYS A 163 71.95 5.41 15.08
C LYS A 163 70.99 4.36 14.50
N ASP A 164 71.13 3.09 14.87
CA ASP A 164 70.25 2.03 14.38
C ASP A 164 68.85 2.12 15.02
N LEU A 165 68.79 2.45 16.31
CA LEU A 165 67.52 2.72 16.99
C LEU A 165 66.78 3.92 16.36
N ASP A 166 67.50 5.00 16.05
CA ASP A 166 66.93 6.19 15.41
C ASP A 166 66.41 5.88 14.00
N ASN A 167 67.13 5.08 13.22
CA ASN A 167 66.69 4.63 11.91
C ASN A 167 65.42 3.76 11.98
N GLN A 168 65.37 2.80 12.91
CA GLN A 168 64.18 1.97 13.13
C GLN A 168 62.98 2.82 13.59
N ALA A 169 63.20 3.79 14.46
CA ALA A 169 62.17 4.72 14.90
C ALA A 169 61.64 5.57 13.73
N TYR A 170 62.51 5.99 12.80
CA TYR A 170 62.11 6.69 11.59
C TYR A 170 61.23 5.82 10.69
N LEU A 171 61.64 4.58 10.40
CA LEU A 171 60.85 3.64 9.59
C LEU A 171 59.49 3.35 10.22
N PHE A 172 59.45 3.15 11.53
CA PHE A 172 58.20 2.96 12.26
C PHE A 172 57.30 4.19 12.17
N ARG A 173 57.87 5.40 12.29
CA ARG A 173 57.11 6.64 12.17
C ARG A 173 56.59 6.84 10.75
N ALA A 174 57.36 6.48 9.73
CA ALA A 174 56.96 6.52 8.33
C ALA A 174 55.79 5.55 8.08
N ALA A 175 55.91 4.28 8.48
CA ALA A 175 54.85 3.28 8.36
C ALA A 175 53.58 3.69 9.12
N LEU A 176 53.72 4.27 10.32
CA LEU A 176 52.60 4.80 11.09
C LEU A 176 51.94 6.04 10.45
N SER A 177 52.70 6.83 9.68
CA SER A 177 52.14 7.95 8.94
C SER A 177 51.41 7.48 7.69
N GLU A 178 51.94 6.46 7.02
CA GLU A 178 51.32 5.80 5.87
C GLU A 178 50.01 5.11 6.27
N LEU A 179 50.01 4.33 7.35
CA LEU A 179 48.80 3.69 7.87
C LEU A 179 47.71 4.71 8.22
N ARG A 180 48.07 5.84 8.84
CA ARG A 180 47.10 6.90 9.16
C ARG A 180 46.55 7.55 7.90
N ALA A 181 47.39 7.79 6.91
CA ALA A 181 46.98 8.34 5.63
C ALA A 181 46.03 7.36 4.90
N GLU A 182 46.40 6.07 4.86
CA GLU A 182 45.58 5.02 4.27
C GLU A 182 44.24 4.87 5.00
N GLN A 183 44.24 4.82 6.33
CA GLN A 183 43.01 4.73 7.12
C GLN A 183 42.09 5.94 6.88
N THR A 184 42.67 7.15 6.83
CA THR A 184 41.90 8.37 6.54
C THR A 184 41.33 8.34 5.12
N ALA A 185 42.12 7.88 4.14
CA ALA A 185 41.67 7.73 2.76
C ALA A 185 40.55 6.69 2.63
N ARG A 186 40.70 5.51 3.26
CA ARG A 186 39.68 4.45 3.32
C ARG A 186 38.39 4.97 3.94
N SER A 187 38.47 5.62 5.11
CA SER A 187 37.29 6.19 5.78
C SER A 187 36.59 7.26 4.93
N ARG A 188 37.33 8.12 4.23
CA ARG A 188 36.72 9.10 3.30
C ARG A 188 36.02 8.42 2.13
N ASN A 189 36.61 7.37 1.56
CA ASN A 189 36.01 6.60 0.47
C ASN A 189 34.74 5.86 0.92
N GLU A 190 34.75 5.25 2.10
CA GLU A 190 33.58 4.61 2.71
C GLU A 190 32.46 5.64 2.95
N ASN A 191 32.80 6.80 3.51
CA ASN A 191 31.83 7.88 3.69
C ASN A 191 31.24 8.38 2.36
N ALA A 192 32.06 8.51 1.31
CA ALA A 192 31.58 8.89 -0.01
C ALA A 192 30.61 7.83 -0.59
N THR A 193 30.94 6.55 -0.39
CA THR A 193 30.10 5.42 -0.82
C THR A 193 28.77 5.36 -0.06
N ILE A 194 28.78 5.54 1.25
CA ILE A 194 27.55 5.57 2.06
C ILE A 194 26.69 6.76 1.64
N ARG A 195 27.29 7.93 1.38
CA ARG A 195 26.56 9.12 0.91
C ARG A 195 25.93 8.89 -0.46
N SER A 196 26.64 8.29 -1.41
CA SER A 196 26.09 7.99 -2.74
C SER A 196 24.97 6.96 -2.67
N ALA A 197 25.14 5.88 -1.89
CA ALA A 197 24.11 4.87 -1.66
C ALA A 197 22.86 5.47 -0.99
N THR A 198 23.02 6.32 0.03
CA THR A 198 21.91 7.01 0.69
C THR A 198 21.17 7.93 -0.29
N ALA A 199 21.91 8.64 -1.14
CA ALA A 199 21.31 9.51 -2.15
C ALA A 199 20.58 8.70 -3.25
N ALA A 200 21.06 7.52 -3.61
CA ALA A 200 20.36 6.62 -4.52
C ALA A 200 19.07 6.10 -3.88
N LEU A 201 19.13 5.61 -2.64
CA LEU A 201 17.97 5.10 -1.91
C LEU A 201 16.89 6.18 -1.74
N ARG A 202 17.26 7.43 -1.46
CA ARG A 202 16.30 8.55 -1.43
C ARG A 202 15.55 8.72 -2.75
N ARG A 203 16.27 8.68 -3.87
CA ARG A 203 15.65 8.78 -5.20
C ARG A 203 14.73 7.59 -5.49
N GLU A 204 15.08 6.40 -5.01
CA GLU A 204 14.21 5.22 -5.13
C GLU A 204 12.94 5.37 -4.31
N VAL A 205 13.03 5.91 -3.09
CA VAL A 205 11.87 6.22 -2.25
C VAL A 205 10.98 7.27 -2.90
N ASP A 206 11.56 8.36 -3.41
CA ASP A 206 10.80 9.41 -4.10
C ASP A 206 10.12 8.86 -5.37
N ARG A 207 10.83 8.03 -6.14
CA ARG A 207 10.28 7.33 -7.31
C ARG A 207 9.13 6.41 -6.93
N LEU A 208 9.26 5.69 -5.82
CA LEU A 208 8.24 4.79 -5.32
C LEU A 208 7.00 5.55 -4.83
N ASP A 209 7.18 6.68 -4.15
CA ASP A 209 6.06 7.53 -3.70
C ASP A 209 5.27 8.08 -4.89
N VAL A 210 5.95 8.60 -5.92
CA VAL A 210 5.30 9.07 -7.15
C VAL A 210 4.55 7.93 -7.83
N LYS A 211 5.18 6.77 -7.98
CA LYS A 211 4.54 5.60 -8.57
C LYS A 211 3.31 5.15 -7.77
N MET A 212 3.41 5.10 -6.44
CA MET A 212 2.30 4.69 -5.59
C MET A 212 1.12 5.66 -5.70
N LYS A 213 1.39 6.97 -5.79
CA LYS A 213 0.35 7.98 -6.01
C LYS A 213 -0.32 7.85 -7.37
N GLU A 214 0.46 7.57 -8.41
CA GLU A 214 -0.06 7.30 -9.75
C GLU A 214 -0.92 6.03 -9.78
N ASP A 215 -0.42 4.93 -9.22
CA ASP A 215 -1.12 3.65 -9.14
C ASP A 215 -2.42 3.80 -8.33
N LEU A 216 -2.38 4.49 -7.19
CA LEU A 216 -3.57 4.78 -6.37
C LEU A 216 -4.57 5.68 -7.11
N GLY A 217 -4.09 6.69 -7.84
CA GLY A 217 -4.92 7.56 -8.66
C GLY A 217 -5.62 6.79 -9.79
N THR A 218 -4.88 5.91 -10.45
CA THR A 218 -5.38 5.02 -11.50
C THR A 218 -6.43 4.07 -10.95
N LEU A 219 -6.13 3.37 -9.85
CA LEU A 219 -7.05 2.44 -9.22
C LEU A 219 -8.33 3.14 -8.72
N LYS A 220 -8.19 4.34 -8.13
CA LYS A 220 -9.35 5.14 -7.71
C LYS A 220 -10.22 5.51 -8.91
N HIS A 221 -9.62 5.92 -10.03
CA HIS A 221 -10.36 6.26 -11.24
C HIS A 221 -11.06 5.03 -11.83
N GLU A 222 -10.38 3.88 -11.88
CA GLU A 222 -10.93 2.62 -12.34
C GLU A 222 -12.13 2.18 -11.49
N ILE A 223 -12.00 2.21 -10.16
CA ILE A 223 -13.10 1.90 -9.23
C ILE A 223 -14.26 2.87 -9.43
N GLN A 224 -13.99 4.17 -9.58
CA GLN A 224 -15.04 5.15 -9.80
C GLN A 224 -15.77 4.89 -11.12
N MET A 225 -15.04 4.56 -12.18
CA MET A 225 -15.60 4.20 -13.48
C MET A 225 -16.44 2.91 -13.39
N GLU A 226 -15.95 1.87 -12.70
CA GLU A 226 -16.71 0.63 -12.52
C GLU A 226 -17.97 0.88 -11.68
N LEU A 227 -17.88 1.68 -10.63
CA LEU A 227 -19.02 2.04 -9.78
C LEU A 227 -20.08 2.80 -10.58
N ASP A 228 -19.66 3.82 -11.33
CA ASP A 228 -20.59 4.58 -12.18
C ASP A 228 -21.21 3.70 -13.27
N THR A 229 -20.43 2.78 -13.84
CA THR A 229 -20.91 1.79 -14.81
C THR A 229 -21.96 0.87 -14.18
N ARG A 230 -21.67 0.26 -13.02
CA ARG A 230 -22.62 -0.60 -12.29
C ARG A 230 -23.88 0.15 -11.86
N LYS A 231 -23.73 1.39 -11.42
CA LYS A 231 -24.86 2.25 -11.06
C LYS A 231 -25.73 2.58 -12.27
N ASN A 232 -25.10 2.85 -13.42
CA ASN A 232 -25.82 3.08 -14.67
C ASN A 232 -26.52 1.80 -15.14
N GLU A 233 -25.85 0.66 -15.08
CA GLU A 233 -26.41 -0.65 -15.42
C GLU A 233 -27.62 -0.98 -14.53
N SER A 234 -27.49 -0.82 -13.21
CA SER A 234 -28.60 -1.03 -12.27
C SER A 234 -29.79 -0.11 -12.58
N LYS A 235 -29.55 1.17 -12.88
CA LYS A 235 -30.60 2.09 -13.31
C LYS A 235 -31.23 1.68 -14.64
N ALA A 236 -30.45 1.19 -15.60
CA ALA A 236 -30.94 0.70 -16.87
C ALA A 236 -31.82 -0.54 -16.69
N GLN A 237 -31.41 -1.48 -15.84
CA GLN A 237 -32.19 -2.66 -15.49
C GLN A 237 -33.53 -2.28 -14.83
N LEU A 238 -33.53 -1.33 -13.89
CA LEU A 238 -34.77 -0.84 -13.27
C LEU A 238 -35.70 -0.19 -14.31
N LYS A 239 -35.16 0.65 -15.20
CA LYS A 239 -35.96 1.24 -16.29
C LYS A 239 -36.54 0.16 -17.21
N GLN A 240 -35.75 -0.85 -17.56
CA GLN A 240 -36.20 -1.97 -18.37
C GLN A 240 -37.35 -2.73 -17.68
N GLN A 241 -37.25 -2.96 -16.37
CA GLN A 241 -38.33 -3.56 -15.60
C GLN A 241 -39.58 -2.68 -15.57
N THR A 242 -39.44 -1.35 -15.41
CA THR A 242 -40.58 -0.43 -15.47
C THR A 242 -41.29 -0.48 -16.83
N ILE A 243 -40.53 -0.48 -17.92
CA ILE A 243 -41.09 -0.60 -19.29
C ILE A 243 -41.81 -1.94 -19.45
N ALA A 244 -41.22 -3.04 -18.96
CA ALA A 244 -41.84 -4.36 -19.03
C ALA A 244 -43.16 -4.42 -18.23
N ILE A 245 -43.21 -3.80 -17.05
CA ILE A 245 -44.44 -3.72 -16.25
C ILE A 245 -45.51 -2.92 -16.99
N GLU A 246 -45.14 -1.78 -17.60
CA GLU A 246 -46.07 -0.96 -18.38
C GLU A 246 -46.59 -1.69 -19.61
N GLU A 247 -45.72 -2.45 -20.31
CA GLU A 247 -46.12 -3.28 -21.45
C GLU A 247 -47.14 -4.35 -21.03
N VAL A 248 -46.88 -5.05 -19.92
CA VAL A 248 -47.80 -6.07 -19.37
C VAL A 248 -49.12 -5.43 -18.97
N LEU A 249 -49.10 -4.26 -18.34
CA LEU A 249 -50.30 -3.52 -17.96
C LEU A 249 -51.11 -3.10 -19.18
N ASN A 250 -50.46 -2.57 -20.23
CA ASN A 250 -51.14 -2.20 -21.46
C ASN A 250 -51.77 -3.43 -22.15
N LYS A 251 -51.04 -4.55 -22.22
CA LYS A 251 -51.58 -5.82 -22.73
C LYS A 251 -52.78 -6.28 -21.92
N ALA A 252 -52.72 -6.21 -20.59
CA ALA A 252 -53.83 -6.59 -19.72
C ALA A 252 -55.08 -5.73 -19.98
N ILE A 253 -54.93 -4.41 -20.13
CA ILE A 253 -56.04 -3.50 -20.45
C ILE A 253 -56.68 -3.86 -21.80
N ILE A 254 -55.88 -4.12 -22.83
CA ILE A 254 -56.38 -4.52 -24.15
C ILE A 254 -57.14 -5.85 -24.04
N THR A 255 -56.55 -6.87 -23.41
CA THR A 255 -57.21 -8.17 -23.25
C THR A 255 -58.50 -8.09 -22.43
N LEU A 256 -58.56 -7.19 -21.44
CA LEU A 256 -59.77 -6.95 -20.66
C LEU A 256 -60.85 -6.27 -21.53
N SER A 257 -60.47 -5.34 -22.40
CA SER A 257 -61.36 -4.71 -23.38
C SER A 257 -61.92 -5.74 -24.37
N ASP A 258 -61.05 -6.60 -24.91
CA ASP A 258 -61.46 -7.68 -25.83
C ASP A 258 -62.39 -8.66 -25.14
N LEU A 259 -62.09 -9.07 -23.90
CA LEU A 259 -62.95 -9.97 -23.12
C LEU A 259 -64.32 -9.36 -22.84
N ARG A 260 -64.37 -8.05 -22.54
CA ARG A 260 -65.63 -7.32 -22.37
C ARG A 260 -66.43 -7.25 -23.67
N ALA A 261 -65.78 -6.97 -24.80
CA ALA A 261 -66.43 -6.98 -26.11
C ALA A 261 -66.97 -8.38 -26.46
N ASN A 262 -66.20 -9.42 -26.21
CA ASN A 262 -66.62 -10.82 -26.38
C ASN A 262 -67.82 -11.16 -25.48
N MET A 263 -67.85 -10.69 -24.23
CA MET A 263 -69.02 -10.86 -23.36
C MET A 263 -70.26 -10.13 -23.89
N GLU A 264 -70.10 -8.93 -24.44
CA GLU A 264 -71.19 -8.21 -25.09
C GLU A 264 -71.67 -8.96 -26.34
N GLU A 265 -70.77 -9.47 -27.17
CA GLU A 265 -71.10 -10.31 -28.32
C GLU A 265 -71.88 -11.56 -27.91
N VAL A 266 -71.45 -12.28 -26.87
CA VAL A 266 -72.18 -13.45 -26.35
C VAL A 266 -73.58 -13.07 -25.88
N LYS A 267 -73.74 -11.93 -25.19
CA LYS A 267 -75.05 -11.42 -24.79
C LYS A 267 -75.92 -11.10 -26.01
N TRP A 268 -75.35 -10.47 -27.03
CA TRP A 268 -76.06 -10.16 -28.28
C TRP A 268 -76.46 -11.42 -29.05
N ASN A 269 -75.58 -12.41 -29.13
CA ASN A 269 -75.86 -13.67 -29.81
C ASN A 269 -76.94 -14.47 -29.08
N ASN A 270 -76.85 -14.58 -27.75
CA ASN A 270 -77.87 -15.23 -26.94
C ASN A 270 -79.23 -14.53 -27.07
N MET A 271 -79.25 -13.19 -27.08
CA MET A 271 -80.47 -12.42 -27.31
C MET A 271 -81.07 -12.70 -28.69
N ARG A 272 -80.26 -12.70 -29.76
CA ARG A 272 -80.71 -13.04 -31.12
C ARG A 272 -81.26 -14.47 -31.20
N GLN A 273 -80.57 -15.42 -30.60
CA GLN A 273 -81.00 -16.82 -30.56
C GLN A 273 -82.31 -16.99 -29.78
N ALA A 274 -82.46 -16.32 -28.63
CA ALA A 274 -83.69 -16.34 -27.85
C ALA A 274 -84.88 -15.72 -28.62
N VAL A 275 -84.67 -14.59 -29.29
CA VAL A 275 -85.69 -13.96 -30.15
C VAL A 275 -86.08 -14.87 -31.31
N ALA A 276 -85.10 -15.51 -31.97
CA ALA A 276 -85.38 -16.47 -33.05
C ALA A 276 -86.16 -17.70 -32.56
N ALA A 277 -85.78 -18.26 -31.40
CA ALA A 277 -86.47 -19.40 -30.81
C ALA A 277 -87.91 -19.04 -30.41
N LEU A 278 -88.13 -17.87 -29.82
CA LEU A 278 -89.46 -17.38 -29.48
C LEU A 278 -90.32 -17.15 -30.74
N GLY A 279 -89.74 -16.54 -31.78
CA GLY A 279 -90.42 -16.36 -33.07
C GLY A 279 -90.80 -17.70 -33.71
N ALA A 280 -89.90 -18.69 -33.70
CA ALA A 280 -90.18 -20.04 -34.17
C ALA A 280 -91.29 -20.73 -33.35
N PHE A 281 -91.30 -20.55 -32.03
CA PHE A 281 -92.35 -21.09 -31.15
C PHE A 281 -93.72 -20.50 -31.45
N VAL A 282 -93.81 -19.18 -31.66
CA VAL A 282 -95.06 -18.51 -32.06
C VAL A 282 -95.53 -19.00 -33.43
N LEU A 283 -94.62 -19.10 -34.41
CA LEU A 283 -94.94 -19.62 -35.74
C LEU A 283 -95.50 -21.05 -35.66
N LEU A 284 -94.90 -21.91 -34.83
CA LEU A 284 -95.36 -23.28 -34.60
C LEU A 284 -96.77 -23.34 -33.99
N ILE A 285 -97.10 -22.45 -33.05
CA ILE A 285 -98.46 -22.34 -32.49
C ILE A 285 -99.46 -21.92 -33.56
N VAL A 286 -99.12 -20.93 -34.41
CA VAL A 286 -100.01 -20.48 -35.50
C VAL A 286 -100.26 -21.61 -36.50
N ILE A 287 -99.21 -22.32 -36.93
CA ILE A 287 -99.35 -23.48 -37.83
C ILE A 287 -100.15 -24.61 -37.15
N GLY A 288 -99.92 -24.86 -35.86
CA GLY A 288 -100.69 -25.81 -35.08
C GLY A 288 -102.17 -25.42 -34.99
N MET A 289 -102.48 -24.14 -34.75
CA MET A 289 -103.84 -23.63 -34.75
C MET A 289 -104.50 -23.77 -36.11
N GLU A 290 -103.80 -23.44 -37.20
CA GLU A 290 -104.31 -23.64 -38.57
C GLU A 290 -104.56 -25.14 -38.86
N LEU A 291 -103.71 -26.06 -38.39
CA LEU A 291 -103.95 -27.50 -38.52
C LEU A 291 -105.11 -28.00 -37.64
N TYR A 292 -105.30 -27.43 -36.45
CA TYR A 292 -106.41 -27.76 -35.55
C TYR A 292 -107.75 -27.13 -35.95
N THR A 293 -107.77 -25.98 -36.63
CA THR A 293 -109.02 -25.35 -37.11
C THR A 293 -109.65 -26.10 -38.28
N PHE A 294 -108.91 -26.95 -39.00
CA PHE A 294 -109.49 -27.93 -39.95
C PHE A 294 -110.22 -29.11 -39.27
N SER A 295 -110.21 -29.20 -37.94
CA SER A 295 -110.94 -30.23 -37.18
C SER A 295 -111.91 -29.61 -36.17
N LYS A 296 -113.11 -29.19 -36.60
CA LYS A 296 -114.26 -28.94 -35.71
C LYS A 296 -115.53 -29.64 -36.21
N PRO A 297 -116.19 -30.50 -35.39
CA PRO A 297 -117.58 -30.90 -35.61
C PRO A 297 -118.58 -29.86 -35.06
N LYS A 298 -119.80 -29.87 -35.64
CA LYS A 298 -120.86 -28.83 -35.68
C LYS A 298 -121.83 -28.82 -34.47
N PRO A 299 -122.46 -27.67 -34.10
CA PRO A 299 -123.45 -27.56 -33.01
C PRO A 299 -124.93 -27.76 -33.47
N PRO A 300 -125.87 -28.17 -32.59
CA PRO A 300 -127.31 -28.35 -32.89
C PRO A 300 -128.26 -27.19 -32.45
N PRO A 301 -129.47 -27.06 -33.04
CA PRO A 301 -130.35 -25.86 -32.98
C PRO A 301 -131.63 -25.99 -32.08
N PRO A 302 -132.34 -24.87 -31.76
CA PRO A 302 -133.56 -24.77 -30.91
C PRO A 302 -134.87 -24.82 -31.74
N PRO A 303 -136.12 -25.03 -31.20
CA PRO A 303 -137.02 -23.96 -30.66
C PRO A 303 -138.20 -24.49 -29.72
N PRO A 304 -139.43 -23.89 -29.59
CA PRO A 304 -139.93 -22.67 -28.88
C PRO A 304 -141.21 -22.96 -27.96
N PRO A 305 -142.17 -22.02 -27.66
CA PRO A 305 -142.34 -21.32 -26.37
C PRO A 305 -143.65 -21.59 -25.54
N ALA A 306 -143.57 -21.18 -24.26
CA ALA A 306 -144.59 -20.64 -23.31
C ALA A 306 -145.84 -21.46 -22.90
N VAL A 307 -146.04 -21.68 -21.57
CA VAL A 307 -147.23 -21.24 -20.79
C VAL A 307 -146.88 -21.10 -19.29
N LEU A 308 -147.35 -19.98 -18.75
CA LEU A 308 -147.48 -19.49 -17.37
C LEU A 308 -148.00 -20.52 -16.33
N LYS A 309 -147.45 -20.53 -15.11
CA LYS A 309 -148.26 -20.67 -13.89
C LYS A 309 -147.55 -20.13 -12.64
N GLU A 310 -148.18 -19.10 -12.10
CA GLU A 310 -147.97 -18.42 -10.84
C GLU A 310 -148.19 -19.35 -9.62
N ARG A 311 -147.48 -19.13 -8.50
CA ARG A 311 -148.04 -18.65 -7.20
C ARG A 311 -147.05 -18.87 -6.02
N LEU A 312 -146.85 -17.78 -5.27
CA LEU A 312 -146.09 -17.53 -4.02
C LEU A 312 -146.97 -17.89 -2.76
N PRO A 313 -146.60 -17.67 -1.47
CA PRO A 313 -145.44 -18.01 -0.61
C PRO A 313 -145.88 -18.60 0.80
N PRO A 314 -145.31 -18.22 1.98
CA PRO A 314 -144.23 -18.81 2.81
C PRO A 314 -144.78 -19.19 4.23
N PRO A 315 -144.13 -19.10 5.44
CA PRO A 315 -142.73 -18.87 5.87
C PRO A 315 -142.25 -19.75 7.08
N ASP A 316 -141.13 -19.34 7.72
CA ASP A 316 -140.65 -19.58 9.11
C ASP A 316 -139.83 -20.87 9.36
N SER A 317 -138.78 -20.97 10.19
CA SER A 317 -138.00 -20.06 11.05
C SER A 317 -136.84 -20.88 11.68
N GLU A 318 -135.75 -20.21 12.10
CA GLU A 318 -134.82 -20.61 13.20
C GLU A 318 -134.05 -21.95 13.08
N ALA A 319 -132.91 -22.21 13.73
CA ALA A 319 -131.86 -21.47 14.43
C ALA A 319 -130.79 -22.53 14.78
N VAL A 320 -129.52 -22.16 14.61
CA VAL A 320 -128.44 -22.31 15.62
C VAL A 320 -127.87 -23.70 15.99
N SER A 321 -126.52 -23.67 16.04
CA SER A 321 -125.55 -24.45 16.84
C SER A 321 -125.14 -25.85 16.41
N GLN A 322 -123.94 -26.36 16.72
CA GLN A 322 -122.56 -25.91 17.00
C GLN A 322 -121.83 -27.21 17.47
N VAL A 323 -120.48 -27.21 17.45
CA VAL A 323 -119.54 -28.05 18.25
C VAL A 323 -119.20 -29.45 17.73
N SER A 324 -117.98 -29.65 17.23
CA SER A 324 -116.75 -29.88 18.02
C SER A 324 -115.52 -29.55 17.19
#